data_AF-A0A3D5Q5V5-F1
#
_entry.id   AF-A0A3D5Q5V5-F1
#
_cell.length_a   1.000
_cell.length_b   1.000
_cell.length_c   1.000
_cell.angle_alpha   90.00
_cell.angle_beta   90.00
_cell.angle_gamma   90.00
#
_symmetry.space_group_name_H-M   'P 1'
#
loop_
_entity.id
_entity.type
_entity.pdbx_description
1 polymer ?
#
loop_
_entity_poly.entity_id
_entity_poly.type
_entity_poly.pdbx_seq_one_letter_code
_entity_poly.pdbx_strand_id
1 'polypeptide(L)' 'MKNHFEMTAWSALVLAADRHENDPVAVDAGVPCKALAPVAGVPMLQRVLDAISASDRIRRITLVGPPRKWLE' A
#
# COMPACT_ATOMS: atom_id res chain seq x y z
N MET A 1 -25.50 20.78 23.23
CA MET A 1 -24.74 20.86 21.97
C MET A 1 -23.72 19.72 21.97
N LYS A 2 -23.95 18.61 21.25
CA LYS A 2 -22.94 17.56 21.13
C LYS A 2 -21.94 18.02 20.07
N ASN A 3 -20.70 18.29 20.47
CA ASN A 3 -19.60 18.64 19.56
C ASN A 3 -19.45 17.52 18.53
N HIS A 4 -19.88 17.76 17.30
CA HIS A 4 -19.83 16.79 16.20
C HIS A 4 -18.42 16.62 15.60
N PHE A 5 -17.37 16.85 16.40
CA PHE A 5 -16.06 16.26 16.13
C PHE A 5 -16.09 14.79 16.57
N GLU A 6 -17.03 14.00 16.03
CA GLU A 6 -16.73 12.59 15.87
C GLU A 6 -15.51 12.54 14.97
N MET A 7 -14.41 11.94 15.44
CA MET A 7 -13.21 11.78 14.64
C MET A 7 -13.58 11.00 13.38
N THR A 8 -13.74 11.71 12.26
CA THR A 8 -14.23 11.12 11.00
C THR A 8 -13.29 9.99 10.61
N ALA A 9 -13.84 8.78 10.58
CA ALA A 9 -13.12 7.57 10.21
C ALA A 9 -13.25 7.33 8.70
N TRP A 10 -12.14 6.94 8.07
CA TRP A 10 -12.08 6.66 6.64
C TRP A 10 -11.63 5.22 6.37
N SER A 11 -11.97 4.76 5.18
CA SER A 11 -11.39 3.55 4.59
C SER A 11 -10.40 3.95 3.49
N ALA A 12 -9.26 3.28 3.44
CA ALA A 12 -8.25 3.47 2.40
C ALA A 12 -8.33 2.33 1.38
N LEU A 13 -8.27 2.68 0.08
CA LEU A 13 -8.08 1.74 -1.02
C LEU A 13 -6.68 1.95 -1.59
N VAL A 14 -5.81 0.94 -1.48
CA VAL A 14 -4.44 0.98 -1.98
C VAL A 14 -4.38 0.18 -3.28
N LEU A 15 -4.04 0.85 -4.38
CA LEU A 15 -3.82 0.23 -5.68
C LEU A 15 -2.31 0.03 -5.87
N ALA A 16 -1.84 -1.21 -5.83
CA ALA A 16 -0.42 -1.54 -5.78
C ALA A 16 -0.03 -2.64 -6.77
N ALA A 17 -0.74 -2.75 -7.89
CA ALA A 17 -0.39 -3.65 -8.99
C ALA A 17 0.34 -2.91 -10.12
N ASP A 18 0.90 -3.67 -11.06
CA ASP A 18 1.45 -3.13 -12.29
C ASP A 18 0.39 -2.98 -13.38
N ARG A 19 0.57 -1.98 -14.24
CA ARG A 19 -0.36 -1.69 -15.35
C ARG A 19 -0.16 -2.63 -16.54
N HIS A 20 1.03 -3.21 -16.65
CA HIS A 20 1.51 -4.02 -17.77
C HIS A 20 2.63 -4.91 -17.25
N GLU A 21 2.87 -6.01 -17.94
CA GLU A 21 4.04 -6.85 -17.70
C GLU A 21 5.34 -6.04 -17.89
N ASN A 22 6.40 -6.41 -17.19
CA ASN A 22 7.72 -5.76 -17.25
C ASN A 22 7.69 -4.26 -16.87
N ASP A 23 7.03 -3.90 -15.76
CA ASP A 23 7.16 -2.54 -15.20
C ASP A 23 8.66 -2.21 -15.00
N PRO A 24 9.17 -1.07 -15.51
CA PRO A 24 10.60 -0.77 -15.47
C PRO A 24 11.20 -0.80 -14.06
N VAL A 25 10.44 -0.39 -13.04
CA VAL A 25 10.91 -0.40 -11.65
C VAL A 25 10.97 -1.84 -11.13
N ALA A 26 9.99 -2.67 -11.49
CA ALA A 26 10.00 -4.08 -11.11
C ALA A 26 11.18 -4.83 -11.75
N VAL A 27 11.45 -4.55 -13.03
CA VAL A 27 12.57 -5.13 -13.79
C VAL A 27 13.91 -4.72 -13.18
N ASP A 28 14.12 -3.42 -12.96
CA ASP A 28 15.37 -2.89 -12.38
C ASP A 28 15.63 -3.43 -10.97
N ALA A 29 14.58 -3.53 -10.15
CA ALA A 29 14.66 -4.06 -8.80
C ALA A 29 14.70 -5.60 -8.74
N GLY A 30 14.52 -6.32 -9.85
CA GLY A 30 14.50 -7.78 -9.88
C GLY A 30 13.33 -8.41 -9.10
N VAL A 31 12.18 -7.73 -9.03
CA VAL A 31 10.99 -8.18 -8.29
C VAL A 31 9.81 -8.41 -9.23
N PRO A 32 8.84 -9.29 -8.89
CA PRO A 32 7.73 -9.60 -9.79
C PRO A 32 6.66 -8.50 -9.87
N CYS A 33 6.70 -7.52 -8.96
CA CYS A 33 5.81 -6.37 -8.99
C CYS A 33 6.51 -5.13 -8.43
N LYS A 34 6.32 -3.95 -9.03
CA LYS A 34 7.03 -2.74 -8.56
C LYS A 34 6.72 -2.37 -7.12
N ALA A 35 5.54 -2.72 -6.64
CA ALA A 35 5.13 -2.47 -5.26
C ALA A 35 6.02 -3.21 -4.25
N LEU A 36 6.75 -4.24 -4.69
CA LEU A 36 7.71 -4.99 -3.88
C LEU A 36 9.14 -4.46 -4.02
N ALA A 37 9.38 -3.49 -4.91
CA ALA A 37 10.71 -2.92 -5.10
C ALA A 37 11.20 -2.29 -3.79
N PRO A 38 12.45 -2.55 -3.38
CA PRO A 38 12.99 -2.04 -2.13
C PRO A 38 13.24 -0.54 -2.25
N VAL A 39 12.72 0.21 -1.28
CA VAL A 39 13.09 1.61 -1.05
C VAL A 39 13.84 1.64 0.27
N ALA A 40 15.15 1.92 0.22
CA ALA A 40 16.03 1.83 1.39
C ALA A 40 15.83 0.51 2.18
N GLY A 41 15.84 -0.63 1.47
CA GLY A 41 15.75 -1.97 2.04
C GLY A 41 14.36 -2.46 2.45
N VAL A 42 13.31 -1.62 2.36
CA VAL A 42 11.93 -1.98 2.73
C VAL A 42 11.05 -1.95 1.48
N PRO A 43 10.19 -2.95 1.25
CA PRO A 43 9.27 -2.95 0.11
C PRO A 43 8.44 -1.66 0.06
N MET A 44 8.30 -1.07 -1.14
CA MET A 44 7.53 0.15 -1.36
C MET A 44 6.10 0.06 -0.79
N LEU A 45 5.44 -1.09 -0.99
CA LEU A 45 4.11 -1.38 -0.46
C LEU A 45 4.06 -1.33 1.07
N GLN A 46 5.05 -1.92 1.74
CA GLN A 46 5.09 -1.93 3.21
C GLN A 46 5.16 -0.51 3.76
N ARG A 47 5.99 0.36 3.16
CA ARG A 47 6.08 1.78 3.55
C ARG A 47 4.73 2.50 3.45
N VAL A 48 3.97 2.23 2.39
CA VAL A 48 2.63 2.80 2.20
C VAL A 48 1.65 2.29 3.25
N LEU A 49 1.65 0.98 3.50
CA LEU A 49 0.77 0.36 4.50
C LEU A 49 1.11 0.86 5.90
N ASP A 50 2.38 1.00 6.26
CA ASP A 50 2.83 1.54 7.54
C ASP A 50 2.35 2.99 7.72
N ALA A 51 2.54 3.84 6.70
CA ALA A 51 2.11 5.24 6.75
C ALA A 51 0.58 5.39 6.90
N ILE A 52 -0.20 4.57 6.20
CA ILE A 52 -1.66 4.58 6.31
C ILE A 52 -2.11 4.02 7.66
N SER A 53 -1.46 2.96 8.16
CA SER A 53 -1.79 2.31 9.43
C SER A 53 -1.43 3.18 10.64
N ALA A 54 -0.46 4.08 10.51
CA ALA A 54 -0.09 5.05 11.55
C ALA A 54 -1.13 6.18 11.72
N SER A 55 -2.14 6.27 10.85
CA SER A 55 -3.19 7.30 10.94
C SER A 55 -4.36 6.83 11.80
N ASP A 56 -4.62 7.53 12.90
CA ASP A 56 -5.78 7.30 13.78
C ASP A 56 -7.15 7.51 13.10
N ARG A 57 -7.13 8.06 11.88
CA ARG A 57 -8.32 8.34 11.08
C ARG A 57 -8.67 7.21 10.11
N ILE A 58 -7.77 6.24 9.87
CA ILE A 58 -8.03 5.12 8.97
C ILE A 58 -8.42 3.89 9.78
N ARG A 59 -9.60 3.31 9.51
CA ARG A 59 -10.11 2.11 10.22
C ARG A 59 -10.03 0.84 9.39
N ARG A 60 -9.87 0.97 8.08
CA ARG A 60 -9.83 -0.15 7.14
C ARG A 60 -8.91 0.18 5.98
N ILE A 61 -8.11 -0.80 5.59
CA ILE A 61 -7.28 -0.74 4.39
C ILE A 61 -7.68 -1.90 3.49
N THR A 62 -8.07 -1.61 2.26
CA THR A 62 -8.27 -2.59 1.20
C THR A 62 -7.11 -2.48 0.24
N LEU A 63 -6.35 -3.56 0.06
CA LEU A 63 -5.28 -3.64 -0.91
C LEU A 63 -5.78 -4.35 -2.18
N VAL A 64 -5.67 -3.66 -3.31
CA VAL A 64 -5.80 -4.25 -4.64
C VAL A 64 -4.41 -4.20 -5.26
N GLY A 65 -3.72 -5.33 -5.25
CA GLY A 65 -2.29 -5.36 -5.50
C GLY A 65 -1.83 -6.66 -6.13
N PRO A 66 -0.55 -7.02 -5.94
CA PRO A 66 0.01 -8.22 -6.53
C PRO A 66 -0.72 -9.48 -6.03
N PRO A 67 -0.63 -10.59 -6.78
CA PRO A 67 -1.06 -11.90 -6.32
C PRO A 67 -0.53 -12.22 -4.92
N ARG A 68 -1.38 -12.82 -4.09
CA ARG A 68 -1.05 -13.10 -2.68
C ARG A 68 0.24 -13.92 -2.50
N LYS A 69 0.57 -14.79 -3.46
CA LYS A 69 1.82 -15.57 -3.51
C LYS A 69 3.11 -14.73 -3.54
N TRP A 70 3.02 -13.42 -3.79
CA TRP A 70 4.16 -12.51 -3.77
C TRP A 70 4.21 -11.64 -2.50
N LEU A 71 3.31 -11.87 -1.55
CA LEU A 71 3.20 -11.14 -0.27
C LEU A 71 3.60 -12.00 0.94
N GLU A 72 4.09 -13.22 0.71
CA GLU A 72 4.51 -14.18 1.74
C GLU A 72 5.98 -14.03 2.12
#